data_AF-A0A842Y8F6-F1
#
_entry.id   AF-A0A842Y8F6-F1
#
_cell.length_a   1.000
_cell.length_b   1.000
_cell.length_c   1.000
_cell.angle_alpha   90.00
_cell.angle_beta   90.00
_cell.angle_gamma   90.00
#
_symmetry.space_group_name_H-M   'P 1'
#
loop_
_entity.id
_entity.type
_entity.pdbx_description
1 polymer ?
#
loop_
_entity_poly.entity_id
_entity_poly.type
_entity_poly.pdbx_seq_one_letter_code
_entity_poly.pdbx_strand_id
1 'polypeptide(L)'
;MIEYEVINQKSWEIAAKSIMQKGRTFETYSKGQIRRIFELSKSNNFENDINSFIVKYTPQPSRGQRPQDIAGELNRMKILNENVAKELLFLKGWKPQERMKFSQYLMWNLRIIEQVLNDRDNSGEERLKLILECEKVKDQKVIIDTLTALSKANYADRTPRKSEYRDSYQNRRR
;
A
#
# COMPACT_ATOMS: atom_id res chain seq x y z
N MET A 1 20.13 8.72 18.64
CA MET A 1 19.65 9.39 17.41
C MET A 1 19.52 8.30 16.39
N ILE A 2 18.34 8.16 15.78
CA ILE A 2 18.12 7.07 14.82
C ILE A 2 18.81 7.38 13.50
N GLU A 3 19.49 6.38 12.94
CA GLU A 3 20.18 6.50 11.68
C GLU A 3 19.19 6.75 10.54
N TYR A 4 19.52 7.74 9.71
CA TYR A 4 18.73 8.10 8.54
C TYR A 4 18.48 6.92 7.61
N GLU A 5 19.49 6.07 7.43
CA GLU A 5 19.44 4.90 6.57
C GLU A 5 18.34 3.92 6.99
N VAL A 6 18.13 3.74 8.31
CA VAL A 6 17.07 2.89 8.85
C VAL A 6 15.70 3.43 8.50
N ILE A 7 15.49 4.74 8.67
CA ILE A 7 14.23 5.41 8.32
C ILE A 7 13.97 5.25 6.82
N ASN A 8 14.95 5.55 5.98
CA ASN A 8 14.82 5.49 4.53
C ASN A 8 14.48 4.06 4.07
N GLN A 9 15.29 3.07 4.45
CA GLN A 9 15.09 1.66 4.08
C GLN A 9 13.72 1.15 4.51
N LYS A 10 13.35 1.32 5.79
CA LYS A 10 12.07 0.81 6.30
C LYS A 10 10.87 1.52 5.68
N SER A 11 11.00 2.81 5.37
CA SER A 11 9.90 3.56 4.75
C SER A 11 9.61 3.06 3.34
N TRP A 12 10.63 2.68 2.58
CA TRP A 12 10.48 2.07 1.25
C TRP A 12 9.88 0.67 1.31
N GLU A 13 10.36 -0.18 2.23
CA GLU A 13 9.82 -1.53 2.42
C GLU A 13 8.32 -1.49 2.77
N ILE A 14 7.95 -0.65 3.74
CA ILE A 14 6.55 -0.51 4.17
C ILE A 14 5.71 0.16 3.09
N ALA A 15 6.27 1.11 2.33
CA ALA A 15 5.57 1.71 1.18
C ALA A 15 5.21 0.64 0.15
N ALA A 16 6.15 -0.22 -0.26
CA ALA A 16 5.89 -1.28 -1.23
C ALA A 16 4.79 -2.25 -0.76
N LYS A 17 4.82 -2.65 0.52
CA LYS A 17 3.80 -3.53 1.11
C LYS A 17 2.44 -2.87 1.31
N SER A 18 2.39 -1.54 1.29
CA SER A 18 1.16 -0.76 1.41
C SER A 18 0.49 -0.50 0.05
N ILE A 19 1.09 -0.94 -1.06
CA ILE A 19 0.51 -0.84 -2.40
C ILE A 19 -0.32 -2.07 -2.71
N MET A 20 -1.43 -1.86 -3.40
CA MET A 20 -2.25 -2.88 -4.01
C MET A 20 -2.49 -2.53 -5.48
N GLN A 21 -2.67 -3.55 -6.32
CA GLN A 21 -3.06 -3.32 -7.70
C GLN A 21 -4.59 -3.42 -7.84
N LYS A 22 -5.22 -2.34 -8.31
CA LYS A 22 -6.65 -2.23 -8.63
C LYS A 22 -6.84 -2.21 -10.13
N GLY A 23 -7.12 -3.37 -10.72
CA GLY A 23 -7.22 -3.51 -12.16
C GLY A 23 -5.87 -3.24 -12.83
N ARG A 24 -5.71 -2.07 -13.48
CA ARG A 24 -4.45 -1.67 -14.13
C ARG A 24 -3.62 -0.66 -13.31
N THR A 25 -4.16 -0.14 -12.21
CA THR A 25 -3.50 0.88 -11.42
C THR A 25 -2.89 0.30 -10.15
N PHE A 26 -1.71 0.78 -9.78
CA PHE A 26 -1.11 0.60 -8.46
C PHE A 26 -1.56 1.73 -7.55
N GLU A 27 -2.16 1.40 -6.42
CA GLU A 27 -2.71 2.36 -5.47
C GLU A 27 -2.39 1.93 -4.05
N THR A 28 -2.17 2.90 -3.17
CA THR A 28 -2.10 2.61 -1.72
C THR A 28 -3.41 1.95 -1.27
N TYR A 29 -3.32 0.89 -0.46
CA TYR A 29 -4.49 0.15 0.02
C TYR A 29 -5.55 1.07 0.66
N SER A 30 -5.13 2.08 1.41
CA SER A 30 -6.02 3.14 1.89
C SER A 30 -5.26 4.41 2.26
N LYS A 31 -5.48 5.47 1.49
CA LYS A 31 -4.90 6.81 1.77
C LYS A 31 -5.32 7.36 3.13
N GLY A 32 -6.56 7.07 3.57
CA GLY A 32 -7.05 7.47 4.89
C GLY A 32 -6.31 6.77 6.03
N GLN A 33 -5.98 5.49 5.87
CA GLN A 33 -5.20 4.74 6.85
C GLN A 33 -3.74 5.25 6.94
N ILE A 34 -3.10 5.51 5.80
CA ILE A 34 -1.76 6.12 5.76
C ILE A 34 -1.74 7.50 6.43
N ARG A 35 -2.73 8.35 6.16
CA ARG A 35 -2.84 9.66 6.82
C ARG A 35 -3.01 9.51 8.34
N ARG A 36 -3.79 8.52 8.77
CA ARG A 36 -3.96 8.24 10.19
C ARG A 36 -2.66 7.76 10.84
N ILE A 37 -1.82 6.97 10.15
CA ILE A 37 -0.48 6.62 10.65
C ILE A 37 0.35 7.88 10.94
N PHE A 38 0.33 8.86 10.03
CA PHE A 38 0.98 10.14 10.25
C PHE A 38 0.42 10.88 11.48
N GLU A 39 -0.89 10.87 11.70
CA GLU A 39 -1.50 11.46 12.89
C GLU A 39 -1.08 10.73 14.16
N LEU A 40 -1.09 9.40 14.17
CA LEU A 40 -0.67 8.57 15.30
C LEU A 40 0.80 8.74 15.64
N SER A 41 1.67 8.99 14.65
CA SER A 41 3.11 9.17 14.86
C SER A 41 3.44 10.29 15.85
N LYS A 42 2.54 11.27 15.99
CA LYS A 42 2.63 12.40 16.92
C LYS A 42 2.28 12.03 18.37
N SER A 43 1.52 10.95 18.57
CA SER A 43 0.98 10.54 19.88
C SER A 43 2.03 9.90 20.76
N ASN A 44 2.10 10.28 22.04
CA ASN A 44 2.95 9.58 23.02
C ASN A 44 2.48 8.14 23.27
N ASN A 45 1.21 7.81 23.00
CA ASN A 45 0.61 6.48 23.17
C ASN A 45 0.59 5.66 21.88
N PHE A 46 1.52 5.93 20.95
CA PHE A 46 1.58 5.34 19.61
C PHE A 46 1.32 3.83 19.56
N GLU A 47 1.91 3.04 20.46
CA GLU A 47 1.75 1.59 20.47
C GLU A 47 0.29 1.16 20.75
N ASN A 48 -0.36 1.77 21.73
CA ASN A 48 -1.76 1.49 22.03
C ASN A 48 -2.68 1.98 20.90
N ASP A 49 -2.34 3.12 20.32
CA ASP A 49 -3.12 3.74 19.25
C ASP A 49 -3.01 2.94 17.93
N ILE A 50 -1.81 2.45 17.58
CA ILE A 50 -1.60 1.65 16.37
C ILE A 50 -2.27 0.27 16.50
N ASN A 51 -2.23 -0.35 17.69
CA ASN A 51 -2.96 -1.60 17.94
C ASN A 51 -4.48 -1.40 17.87
N SER A 52 -4.99 -0.31 18.43
CA SER A 52 -6.41 0.04 18.31
C SER A 52 -6.83 0.31 16.87
N PHE A 53 -5.92 0.88 16.07
CA PHE A 53 -6.11 1.13 14.66
C PHE A 53 -6.24 -0.16 13.82
N ILE A 54 -5.51 -1.23 14.17
CA ILE A 54 -5.65 -2.56 13.57
C ILE A 54 -7.08 -3.08 13.75
N VAL A 55 -7.57 -3.11 14.99
CA VAL A 55 -8.87 -3.72 15.34
C VAL A 55 -10.05 -2.93 14.75
N LYS A 56 -9.93 -1.61 14.68
CA LYS A 56 -11.02 -0.71 14.25
C LYS A 56 -11.09 -0.52 12.74
N TYR A 57 -10.22 -1.13 11.96
CA TYR A 57 -10.21 -0.94 10.52
C TYR A 57 -11.31 -1.75 9.83
N THR A 58 -12.32 -1.03 9.35
CA THR A 58 -13.40 -1.58 8.51
C THR A 58 -13.36 -0.89 7.15
N PRO A 59 -12.71 -1.50 6.12
CA PRO A 59 -12.64 -0.90 4.79
C PRO A 59 -14.04 -0.70 4.21
N GLN A 60 -14.24 0.45 3.57
CA GLN A 60 -15.51 0.82 2.95
C GLN A 60 -15.41 0.67 1.43
N PRO A 61 -16.50 0.27 0.75
CA PRO A 61 -16.54 0.25 -0.70
C PRO A 61 -16.35 1.65 -1.29
N SER A 62 -15.79 1.72 -2.50
CA SER A 62 -15.78 2.99 -3.24
C SER A 62 -17.20 3.38 -3.65
N ARG A 63 -17.44 4.67 -3.91
CA ARG A 63 -18.77 5.17 -4.30
C ARG A 63 -19.34 4.36 -5.47
N GLY A 64 -20.54 3.83 -5.29
CA GLY A 64 -21.26 3.06 -6.31
C GLY A 64 -20.94 1.57 -6.40
N GLN A 65 -20.03 1.05 -5.56
CA GLN A 65 -19.78 -0.39 -5.43
C GLN A 65 -20.59 -0.97 -4.26
N ARG A 66 -21.19 -2.15 -4.46
CA ARG A 66 -21.82 -2.89 -3.36
C ARG A 66 -20.75 -3.69 -2.62
N PRO A 67 -20.75 -3.74 -1.28
CA PRO A 67 -19.76 -4.48 -0.51
C PRO A 67 -19.61 -5.95 -0.93
N GLN A 68 -20.71 -6.59 -1.32
CA GLN A 68 -20.77 -8.00 -1.72
C GLN A 68 -19.95 -8.27 -2.99
N ASP A 69 -19.97 -7.34 -3.95
CA ASP A 69 -19.30 -7.49 -5.24
C ASP A 69 -17.77 -7.34 -5.14
N ILE A 70 -17.29 -6.77 -4.03
CA ILE A 70 -15.86 -6.47 -3.79
C ILE A 70 -15.37 -7.03 -2.46
N ALA A 71 -16.04 -8.02 -1.89
CA ALA A 71 -15.71 -8.57 -0.58
C ALA A 71 -14.26 -9.06 -0.50
N GLY A 72 -13.74 -9.67 -1.57
CA GLY A 72 -12.34 -10.07 -1.68
C GLY A 72 -11.36 -8.90 -1.63
N GLU A 73 -11.66 -7.80 -2.32
CA GLU A 73 -10.85 -6.57 -2.29
C GLU A 73 -10.84 -5.95 -0.88
N LEU A 74 -12.01 -5.85 -0.25
CA LEU A 74 -12.14 -5.33 1.12
C LEU A 74 -11.37 -6.19 2.11
N ASN A 75 -11.42 -7.52 1.98
CA ASN A 75 -10.65 -8.43 2.83
C ASN A 75 -9.14 -8.26 2.61
N ARG A 76 -8.67 -8.11 1.36
CA ARG A 76 -7.26 -7.82 1.07
C ARG A 76 -6.82 -6.49 1.67
N MET A 77 -7.62 -5.44 1.55
CA MET A 77 -7.34 -4.14 2.18
C MET A 77 -7.19 -4.29 3.70
N LYS A 78 -8.07 -5.09 4.34
CA LYS A 78 -7.99 -5.38 5.77
C LYS A 78 -6.70 -6.09 6.14
N ILE A 79 -6.35 -7.17 5.44
CA ILE A 79 -5.11 -7.92 5.66
C ILE A 79 -3.87 -7.03 5.47
N LEU A 80 -3.85 -6.21 4.42
CA LEU A 80 -2.76 -5.26 4.19
C LEU A 80 -2.63 -4.25 5.33
N ASN A 81 -3.75 -3.69 5.81
CA ASN A 81 -3.74 -2.78 6.95
C ASN A 81 -3.16 -3.44 8.21
N GLU A 82 -3.58 -4.67 8.51
CA GLU A 82 -3.07 -5.42 9.66
C GLU A 82 -1.56 -5.68 9.55
N ASN A 83 -1.08 -6.07 8.36
CA ASN A 83 0.34 -6.32 8.12
C ASN A 83 1.17 -5.03 8.23
N VAL A 84 0.74 -3.95 7.60
CA VAL A 84 1.41 -2.63 7.66
C VAL A 84 1.48 -2.15 9.11
N ALA A 85 0.39 -2.22 9.85
CA ALA A 85 0.36 -1.79 11.24
C ALA A 85 1.24 -2.65 12.16
N LYS A 86 1.32 -3.96 11.94
CA LYS A 86 2.26 -4.84 12.66
C LYS A 86 3.70 -4.44 12.36
N GLU A 87 4.03 -4.15 11.11
CA GLU A 87 5.38 -3.70 10.75
C GLU A 87 5.72 -2.37 11.41
N LEU A 88 4.76 -1.44 11.50
CA LEU A 88 4.94 -0.14 12.16
C LEU A 88 5.25 -0.22 13.67
N LEU A 89 5.04 -1.38 14.33
CA LEU A 89 5.44 -1.57 15.71
C LEU A 89 6.96 -1.46 15.91
N PHE A 90 7.78 -1.54 14.85
CA PHE A 90 9.21 -1.26 14.93
C PHE A 90 9.53 0.18 15.39
N LEU A 91 8.58 1.10 15.23
CA LEU A 91 8.65 2.49 15.71
C LEU A 91 8.39 2.59 17.22
N LYS A 92 8.14 1.48 17.92
CA LYS A 92 7.97 1.45 19.36
C LYS A 92 9.21 2.01 20.04
N GLY A 93 8.99 2.88 21.04
CA GLY A 93 10.07 3.54 21.77
C GLY A 93 10.73 4.72 21.03
N TRP A 94 10.39 4.96 19.76
CA TRP A 94 10.89 6.13 19.03
C TRP A 94 10.18 7.39 19.50
N LYS A 95 10.89 8.51 19.48
CA LYS A 95 10.30 9.81 19.83
C LYS A 95 9.31 10.27 18.76
N PRO A 96 8.28 11.07 19.10
CA PRO A 96 7.32 11.58 18.14
C PRO A 96 7.97 12.23 16.91
N GLN A 97 9.05 13.00 17.08
CA GLN A 97 9.74 13.65 15.96
C GLN A 97 10.35 12.64 14.98
N GLU A 98 10.92 11.54 15.48
CA GLU A 98 11.53 10.49 14.68
C GLU A 98 10.46 9.70 13.90
N ARG A 99 9.33 9.39 14.55
CA ARG A 99 8.19 8.73 13.90
C ARG A 99 7.52 9.62 12.86
N MET A 100 7.45 10.94 13.10
CA MET A 100 6.96 11.87 12.08
C MET A 100 7.86 11.89 10.86
N LYS A 101 9.19 11.93 11.06
CA LYS A 101 10.16 11.89 9.97
C LYS A 101 9.99 10.61 9.15
N PHE A 102 9.85 9.46 9.81
CA PHE A 102 9.52 8.20 9.14
C PHE A 102 8.21 8.28 8.36
N SER A 103 7.13 8.80 8.97
CA SER A 103 5.82 8.88 8.33
C SER A 103 5.82 9.79 7.09
N GLN A 104 6.63 10.86 7.10
CA GLN A 104 6.82 11.74 5.94
C GLN A 104 7.49 10.99 4.78
N TYR A 105 8.56 10.24 5.07
CA TYR A 105 9.24 9.40 4.08
C TYR A 105 8.30 8.34 3.51
N LEU A 106 7.54 7.65 4.37
CA LEU A 106 6.55 6.67 3.94
C LEU A 106 5.53 7.27 2.96
N MET A 107 4.95 8.43 3.28
CA MET A 107 3.98 9.11 2.40
C MET A 107 4.60 9.53 1.06
N TRP A 108 5.83 10.02 1.08
CA TRP A 108 6.56 10.42 -0.13
C TRP A 108 6.84 9.21 -1.03
N ASN A 109 7.34 8.13 -0.46
CA ASN A 109 7.68 6.91 -1.19
C ASN A 109 6.44 6.24 -1.80
N LEU A 110 5.32 6.22 -1.06
CA LEU A 110 4.03 5.78 -1.60
C LEU A 110 3.62 6.58 -2.83
N ARG A 111 3.80 7.91 -2.78
CA ARG A 111 3.45 8.77 -3.91
C ARG A 111 4.33 8.51 -5.12
N ILE A 112 5.63 8.30 -4.92
CA ILE A 112 6.56 7.94 -5.99
C ILE A 112 6.11 6.63 -6.64
N ILE A 113 5.85 5.58 -5.86
CA ILE A 113 5.45 4.27 -6.41
C ILE A 113 4.15 4.39 -7.20
N GLU A 114 3.14 5.08 -6.65
CA GLU A 114 1.87 5.34 -7.36
C GLU A 114 2.09 6.10 -8.68
N GLN A 115 3.04 7.03 -8.75
CA GLN A 115 3.27 7.81 -9.97
C GLN A 115 4.05 7.02 -11.01
N VAL A 116 5.12 6.37 -10.58
CA VAL A 116 6.07 5.71 -11.47
C VAL A 116 5.49 4.42 -12.06
N LEU A 117 4.82 3.59 -11.26
CA LEU A 117 4.27 2.32 -11.74
C LEU A 117 2.97 2.45 -12.53
N ASN A 118 2.32 3.62 -12.46
CA ASN A 118 1.12 3.91 -13.27
C ASN A 118 1.45 4.66 -14.57
N ASP A 119 2.73 4.88 -14.86
CA ASP A 119 3.12 5.54 -16.10
C ASP A 119 2.82 4.64 -17.33
N ARG A 120 2.44 5.27 -18.43
CA ARG A 120 1.90 4.58 -19.62
C ARG A 120 2.98 4.03 -20.54
N ASP A 121 4.22 4.44 -20.33
CA ASP A 121 5.37 4.10 -21.16
C ASP A 121 5.97 2.71 -20.84
N ASN A 122 5.36 1.94 -19.92
CA ASN A 122 5.84 0.64 -19.44
C ASN A 122 7.28 0.66 -18.88
N SER A 123 7.83 1.84 -18.57
CA SER A 123 9.20 2.01 -18.04
C SER A 123 9.24 2.16 -16.51
N GLY A 124 8.09 1.95 -15.85
CA GLY A 124 7.93 2.22 -14.42
C GLY A 124 8.88 1.41 -13.55
N GLU A 125 9.15 0.15 -13.89
CA GLU A 125 10.06 -0.68 -13.09
C GLU A 125 11.51 -0.17 -13.18
N GLU A 126 12.01 0.14 -14.38
CA GLU A 126 13.35 0.69 -14.59
C GLU A 126 13.53 2.04 -13.89
N ARG A 127 12.53 2.92 -14.00
CA ARG A 127 12.54 4.22 -13.33
C ARG A 127 12.52 4.08 -11.82
N LEU A 128 11.75 3.13 -11.28
CA LEU A 128 11.74 2.87 -9.84
C LEU A 128 13.09 2.36 -9.35
N LYS A 129 13.76 1.46 -10.10
CA LYS A 129 15.11 1.00 -9.78
C LYS A 129 16.09 2.17 -9.69
N LEU A 130 16.08 3.06 -10.67
CA LEU A 130 16.94 4.25 -10.68
C LEU A 130 16.67 5.15 -9.46
N ILE A 131 15.41 5.35 -9.07
CA ILE A 131 15.06 6.14 -7.89
C ILE A 131 15.61 5.48 -6.61
N LEU A 132 15.43 4.16 -6.45
CA LEU A 132 15.93 3.44 -5.28
C LEU A 132 17.47 3.49 -5.17
N GLU A 133 18.17 3.47 -6.30
CA GLU A 133 19.62 3.67 -6.37
C GLU A 133 20.03 5.08 -5.94
N CYS A 134 19.36 6.11 -6.47
CA CYS A 134 19.58 7.51 -6.08
C CYS A 134 19.32 7.76 -4.59
N GLU A 135 18.28 7.13 -4.04
CA GLU A 135 17.92 7.18 -2.62
C GLU A 135 18.84 6.31 -1.74
N LYS A 136 19.83 5.61 -2.34
CA LYS A 136 20.79 4.71 -1.66
C LYS A 136 20.10 3.65 -0.79
N VAL A 137 18.99 3.12 -1.27
CA VAL A 137 18.29 2.00 -0.63
C VAL A 137 19.15 0.75 -0.78
N LYS A 138 19.43 0.06 0.34
CA LYS A 138 20.34 -1.10 0.36
C LYS A 138 19.69 -2.31 -0.29
N ASP A 139 18.48 -2.66 0.14
CA ASP A 139 17.78 -3.87 -0.33
C ASP A 139 16.72 -3.55 -1.40
N GLN A 140 17.15 -2.94 -2.50
CA GLN A 140 16.26 -2.54 -3.60
C GLN A 140 15.47 -3.72 -4.17
N LYS A 141 16.12 -4.88 -4.26
CA LYS A 141 15.52 -6.10 -4.81
C LYS A 141 14.25 -6.51 -4.06
N VAL A 142 14.23 -6.39 -2.73
CA VAL A 142 13.06 -6.75 -1.91
C VAL A 142 11.86 -5.87 -2.26
N ILE A 143 12.08 -4.58 -2.49
CA ILE A 143 11.05 -3.61 -2.84
C ILE A 143 10.50 -3.89 -4.24
N ILE A 144 11.38 -4.09 -5.22
CA ILE A 144 11.00 -4.42 -6.60
C ILE A 144 10.25 -5.75 -6.65
N ASP A 145 10.80 -6.82 -6.06
CA ASP A 145 10.17 -8.14 -6.06
C ASP A 145 8.77 -8.11 -5.41
N THR A 146 8.60 -7.35 -4.33
CA THR A 146 7.30 -7.15 -3.68
C THR A 146 6.29 -6.52 -4.64
N LEU A 147 6.68 -5.46 -5.37
CA LEU A 147 5.81 -4.75 -6.29
C LEU A 147 5.52 -5.56 -7.57
N THR A 148 6.51 -6.28 -8.09
CA THR A 148 6.36 -7.15 -9.26
C THR A 148 5.52 -8.40 -8.94
N ALA A 149 5.52 -8.89 -7.70
CA ALA A 149 4.61 -9.97 -7.29
C ALA A 149 3.13 -9.55 -7.38
N LEU A 150 2.82 -8.28 -7.08
CA LEU A 150 1.45 -7.76 -7.17
C LEU A 150 0.91 -7.79 -8.62
N SER A 151 1.76 -7.49 -9.61
CA SER A 151 1.37 -7.51 -11.02
C SER A 151 1.08 -8.92 -11.54
N LYS A 152 1.80 -9.93 -11.02
CA LYS A 152 1.65 -11.34 -11.40
C LYS A 152 0.42 -12.00 -10.75
N ALA A 153 0.08 -11.63 -9.51
CA ALA A 153 -1.02 -12.24 -8.77
C ALA A 153 -2.42 -11.99 -9.39
N ASN A 154 -2.59 -10.92 -10.18
CA ASN A 154 -3.90 -10.54 -10.75
C ASN A 154 -4.23 -11.18 -12.11
N TYR A 155 -3.39 -12.07 -12.65
CA TYR A 155 -3.84 -12.96 -13.74
C TYR A 155 -4.84 -14.03 -13.25
N ALA A 156 -4.92 -14.29 -11.94
CA ALA A 156 -5.78 -15.33 -11.37
C ALA A 156 -7.11 -14.82 -10.74
N ASP A 157 -7.17 -13.55 -10.31
CA ASP A 157 -8.30 -13.00 -9.54
C ASP A 157 -8.90 -11.72 -10.19
N ARG A 158 -9.20 -11.76 -11.48
CA ARG A 158 -10.03 -10.69 -12.09
C ARG A 158 -11.46 -10.80 -11.57
N THR A 159 -11.86 -9.88 -10.68
CA THR A 159 -13.27 -9.56 -10.50
C THR A 159 -13.78 -8.98 -11.83
N PRO A 160 -14.75 -9.61 -12.51
CA PRO A 160 -15.17 -9.17 -13.84
C PRO A 160 -15.71 -7.74 -13.80
N ARG A 161 -15.38 -6.93 -14.82
CA ARG A 161 -16.00 -5.60 -14.96
C ARG A 161 -17.50 -5.77 -15.25
N LYS A 162 -18.33 -4.80 -14.85
CA LYS A 162 -19.78 -4.78 -15.17
C LYS A 162 -20.10 -5.02 -16.66
N SER A 163 -19.21 -4.62 -17.57
CA SER A 163 -19.33 -4.90 -19.01
C SER A 163 -19.25 -6.39 -19.32
N GLU A 164 -18.34 -7.13 -18.67
CA GLU A 164 -18.15 -8.57 -18.85
C GLU A 164 -19.30 -9.39 -18.21
N TYR A 165 -19.91 -8.86 -17.13
CA TYR A 165 -21.15 -9.42 -16.57
C TYR A 165 -22.35 -9.27 -17.52
N ARG A 166 -22.42 -8.18 -18.28
CA ARG A 166 -23.52 -7.93 -19.22
C ARG A 166 -23.43 -8.87 -20.43
N ASP A 167 -22.22 -9.08 -20.94
CA ASP A 167 -21.97 -9.96 -22.09
C ASP A 167 -22.18 -11.45 -21.74
N SER A 168 -21.79 -11.88 -20.53
CA SER A 168 -22.01 -13.26 -20.07
C SER A 168 -23.49 -13.61 -19.87
N TYR A 169 -24.32 -12.65 -19.45
CA TYR A 169 -25.78 -12.84 -19.37
C TYR A 169 -26.46 -12.87 -20.74
N GLN A 170 -25.98 -12.07 -21.71
CA GLN A 170 -26.54 -12.07 -23.06
C GLN A 170 -26.18 -13.35 -23.84
N ASN A 171 -24.97 -13.88 -23.65
CA ASN A 171 -24.54 -15.13 -24.30
C ASN A 171 -25.19 -16.39 -23.72
N ARG A 172 -25.75 -16.36 -22.50
CA ARG A 172 -26.52 -17.49 -21.92
C ARG A 172 -27.97 -17.57 -22.41
N ARG A 173 -28.46 -16.58 -23.15
CA ARG A 173 -29.83 -16.50 -23.65
C ARG A 173 -29.95 -16.75 -25.15
N ARG A 174 -28.88 -17.19 -25.81
CA ARG A 174 -28.88 -17.63 -27.21
C ARG A 174 -28.75 -19.14 -27.27
#